data_AF-A0ABD5ZEN6-F1
#
_entry.id   AF-A0ABD5ZEN6-F1
#
_cell.length_a   1.000
_cell.length_b   1.000
_cell.length_c   1.000
_cell.angle_alpha   90.00
_cell.angle_beta   90.00
_cell.angle_gamma   90.00
#
_symmetry.space_group_name_H-M   'P 1'
#
loop_
_entity.id
_entity.type
_entity.pdbx_description
1 polymer ?
#
loop_
_entity_poly.entity_id
_entity_poly.type
_entity_poly.pdbx_seq_one_letter_code
_entity_poly.pdbx_strand_id
1 'polypeptide(L)'
;MTPETLAARLRRGDPTTVLDVRNRDEFEEWHIDGPSVDATQLPAIQFTQAEIRGTVAELADRFRDASEPVVVVCAEGRASDHVAALLEEEGVAAENLETGMDGWARVYQSVELDCDDATVVQYQRPSSGCLAYLVVEGDEAVVIDPLRAFADRYVADARSRGADLVAALDTHVHADHVSGIHRLAERVNAVATLPVGAVERGLESNARLLEDGETLTVGECDISAVASPGHTSEMTAYRVGDLLFVGDSLFLDSVARPDLEDGDDGAPALARQLHQTLTERYASFPDDVRIAPGHYSGRTLPTETGAYVATLGTLRERLSALSMDEAEFLAFVLDEMPPRPANYEQIIDVNLGREPLSDDEAFAVELGPNNCAVAGTETEFESGAGDAAAHGS
;
A
#
# COMPACT_ATOMS: atom_id res chain seq x y z
N MET A 1 -0.42 6.07 -23.47
CA MET A 1 0.55 5.55 -22.48
C MET A 1 -0.16 4.51 -21.62
N THR A 2 0.46 3.35 -21.38
CA THR A 2 -0.10 2.35 -20.47
C THR A 2 0.10 2.72 -18.98
N PRO A 3 -0.79 2.29 -18.08
CA PRO A 3 -0.60 2.44 -16.63
C PRO A 3 0.75 1.92 -16.12
N GLU A 4 1.24 0.81 -16.65
CA GLU A 4 2.55 0.24 -16.28
C GLU A 4 3.72 1.13 -16.71
N THR A 5 3.58 1.82 -17.84
CA THR A 5 4.61 2.76 -18.33
C THR A 5 4.67 3.98 -17.42
N LEU A 6 3.50 4.50 -17.01
CA LEU A 6 3.41 5.58 -16.03
C LEU A 6 4.02 5.15 -14.70
N ALA A 7 3.67 3.97 -14.18
CA ALA A 7 4.22 3.46 -12.93
C ALA A 7 5.75 3.31 -12.97
N ALA A 8 6.29 2.85 -14.10
CA ALA A 8 7.74 2.77 -14.31
C ALA A 8 8.40 4.16 -14.38
N ARG A 9 7.73 5.16 -14.95
CA ARG A 9 8.17 6.57 -14.97
C ARG A 9 8.21 7.15 -13.56
N LEU A 10 7.13 7.00 -12.79
CA LEU A 10 7.05 7.49 -11.41
C LEU A 10 8.08 6.82 -10.49
N ARG A 11 8.31 5.50 -10.66
CA ARG A 11 9.36 4.79 -9.89
C ARG A 11 10.76 5.36 -10.12
N ARG A 12 11.07 5.87 -11.31
CA ARG A 12 12.38 6.51 -11.59
C ARG A 12 12.51 7.91 -11.00
N GLY A 13 11.42 8.48 -10.48
CA GLY A 13 11.38 9.87 -10.03
C GLY A 13 11.35 10.88 -11.18
N ASP A 14 10.96 10.44 -12.40
CA ASP A 14 10.87 11.33 -13.55
C ASP A 14 9.76 12.37 -13.30
N PRO A 15 10.01 13.68 -13.50
CA PRO A 15 8.99 14.72 -13.39
C PRO A 15 7.79 14.41 -14.30
N THR A 16 6.59 14.41 -13.73
CA THR A 16 5.37 13.99 -14.43
C THR A 16 4.24 14.98 -14.16
N THR A 17 3.84 15.73 -15.19
CA THR A 17 2.63 16.55 -15.15
C THR A 17 1.41 15.70 -15.45
N VAL A 18 0.44 15.68 -14.53
CA VAL A 18 -0.82 14.93 -14.68
C VAL A 18 -1.99 15.92 -14.79
N LEU A 19 -2.80 15.76 -15.82
CA LEU A 19 -4.07 16.46 -15.97
C LEU A 19 -5.23 15.50 -15.70
N ASP A 20 -5.88 15.62 -14.56
CA ASP A 20 -7.07 14.85 -14.23
C ASP A 20 -8.34 15.56 -14.69
N VAL A 21 -9.08 14.92 -15.59
CA VAL A 21 -10.30 15.46 -16.20
C VAL A 21 -11.60 14.92 -15.61
N ARG A 22 -11.53 14.15 -14.52
CA ARG A 22 -12.68 13.74 -13.70
C ARG A 22 -13.28 14.93 -12.95
N ASN A 23 -14.39 14.73 -12.24
CA ASN A 23 -14.93 15.79 -11.39
C ASN A 23 -14.02 16.05 -10.18
N ARG A 24 -14.20 17.22 -9.54
CA ARG A 24 -13.39 17.61 -8.38
C ARG A 24 -13.48 16.57 -7.26
N ASP A 25 -14.70 16.13 -6.94
CA ASP A 25 -14.93 15.18 -5.86
C ASP A 25 -14.20 13.85 -6.10
N GLU A 26 -14.19 13.33 -7.34
CA GLU A 26 -13.47 12.10 -7.71
C GLU A 26 -11.94 12.25 -7.59
N PHE A 27 -11.40 13.44 -7.88
CA PHE A 27 -9.98 13.75 -7.75
C PHE A 27 -9.56 13.95 -6.29
N GLU A 28 -10.39 14.64 -5.51
CA GLU A 28 -10.16 14.84 -4.07
C GLU A 28 -10.27 13.53 -3.30
N GLU A 29 -11.16 12.63 -3.73
CA GLU A 29 -11.23 11.27 -3.20
C GLU A 29 -9.92 10.53 -3.46
N TRP A 30 -9.40 10.52 -4.69
CA TRP A 30 -8.07 9.99 -4.98
C TRP A 30 -7.58 10.44 -6.35
N HIS A 31 -6.27 10.53 -6.53
CA HIS A 31 -5.64 10.83 -7.81
C HIS A 31 -4.22 10.26 -7.85
N ILE A 32 -3.60 10.31 -9.03
CA ILE A 32 -2.18 9.96 -9.17
C ILE A 32 -1.36 11.05 -8.49
N ASP A 33 -0.61 10.70 -7.46
CA ASP A 33 0.22 11.59 -6.67
C ASP A 33 1.60 10.96 -6.42
N GLY A 34 2.56 11.77 -5.95
CA GLY A 34 3.90 11.33 -5.61
C GLY A 34 4.92 12.47 -5.70
N PRO A 35 6.19 12.24 -5.28
CA PRO A 35 7.17 13.31 -5.12
C PRO A 35 7.58 13.98 -6.44
N SER A 36 7.42 13.28 -7.57
CA SER A 36 7.70 13.77 -8.91
C SER A 36 6.45 14.17 -9.70
N VAL A 37 5.27 14.15 -9.08
CA VAL A 37 3.99 14.40 -9.75
C VAL A 37 3.54 15.84 -9.53
N ASP A 38 3.19 16.53 -10.62
CA ASP A 38 2.48 17.80 -10.61
C ASP A 38 1.06 17.58 -11.16
N ALA A 39 0.10 17.38 -10.27
CA ALA A 39 -1.28 17.05 -10.61
C ALA A 39 -2.17 18.30 -10.68
N THR A 40 -2.83 18.51 -11.81
CA THR A 40 -3.84 19.55 -12.03
C THR A 40 -5.17 18.93 -12.38
N GLN A 41 -6.23 19.34 -11.67
CA GLN A 41 -7.60 18.90 -11.95
C GLN A 41 -8.37 19.94 -12.78
N LEU A 42 -8.88 19.54 -13.94
CA LEU A 42 -9.79 20.33 -14.79
C LEU A 42 -10.82 19.43 -15.47
N PRO A 43 -12.12 19.51 -15.12
CA PRO A 43 -13.14 18.62 -15.67
C PRO A 43 -13.21 18.63 -17.20
N ALA A 44 -13.40 17.47 -17.82
CA ALA A 44 -13.50 17.33 -19.28
C ALA A 44 -14.58 18.23 -19.91
N ILE A 45 -15.63 18.56 -19.16
CA ILE A 45 -16.67 19.48 -19.61
C ILE A 45 -16.14 20.89 -19.90
N GLN A 46 -15.08 21.34 -19.22
CA GLN A 46 -14.44 22.63 -19.49
C GLN A 46 -13.76 22.64 -20.85
N PHE A 47 -13.06 21.56 -21.20
CA PHE A 47 -12.44 21.38 -22.52
C PHE A 47 -13.50 21.30 -23.62
N THR A 48 -14.58 20.55 -23.40
CA THR A 48 -15.71 20.49 -24.35
C THR A 48 -16.32 21.87 -24.58
N GLN A 49 -16.49 22.68 -23.53
CA GLN A 49 -17.01 24.04 -23.66
C GLN A 49 -16.02 24.98 -24.37
N ALA A 50 -14.72 24.82 -24.11
CA ALA A 50 -13.66 25.59 -24.74
C ALA A 50 -13.56 25.27 -26.24
N GLU A 51 -13.67 24.01 -26.63
CA GLU A 51 -13.70 23.55 -28.02
C GLU A 51 -14.86 24.22 -28.78
N ILE A 52 -16.07 24.19 -28.22
CA ILE A 52 -17.25 24.85 -28.83
C ILE A 52 -17.06 26.36 -28.99
N ARG A 53 -16.34 27.00 -28.07
CA ARG A 53 -16.09 28.45 -28.06
C ARG A 53 -14.86 28.86 -28.85
N GLY A 54 -14.00 27.92 -29.25
CA GLY A 54 -12.69 28.19 -29.84
C GLY A 54 -11.70 28.80 -28.86
N THR A 55 -11.76 28.42 -27.58
CA THR A 55 -10.93 28.95 -26.49
C THR A 55 -10.07 27.88 -25.80
N VAL A 56 -9.76 26.76 -26.48
CA VAL A 56 -8.94 25.67 -25.93
C VAL A 56 -7.53 26.15 -25.57
N ALA A 57 -6.95 27.05 -26.38
CA ALA A 57 -5.68 27.70 -26.11
C ALA A 57 -5.55 28.27 -24.68
N GLU A 58 -6.62 28.83 -24.12
CA GLU A 58 -6.62 29.41 -22.76
C GLU A 58 -6.43 28.35 -21.66
N LEU A 59 -6.92 27.13 -21.89
CA LEU A 59 -6.72 26.00 -20.99
C LEU A 59 -5.34 25.36 -21.22
N ALA A 60 -4.94 25.24 -22.48
CA ALA A 60 -3.66 24.65 -22.89
C ALA A 60 -2.44 25.46 -22.39
N ASP A 61 -2.56 26.78 -22.29
CA ASP A 61 -1.48 27.66 -21.81
C ASP A 61 -0.93 27.27 -20.43
N ARG A 62 -1.73 26.62 -19.58
CA ARG A 62 -1.29 26.13 -18.26
C ARG A 62 -0.22 25.05 -18.33
N PHE A 63 -0.14 24.34 -19.45
CA PHE A 63 0.70 23.17 -19.63
C PHE A 63 1.83 23.39 -20.64
N ARG A 64 1.95 24.62 -21.17
CA ARG A 64 2.91 24.94 -22.24
C ARG A 64 4.38 24.82 -21.79
N ASP A 65 4.61 24.95 -20.49
CA ASP A 65 5.94 24.86 -19.87
C ASP A 65 6.24 23.45 -19.32
N ALA A 66 5.37 22.46 -19.54
CA ALA A 66 5.62 21.08 -19.14
C ALA A 66 6.86 20.54 -19.85
N SER A 67 7.80 19.98 -19.07
CA SER A 67 9.08 19.45 -19.58
C SER A 67 8.94 18.10 -20.28
N GLU A 68 7.86 17.38 -20.00
CA GLU A 68 7.49 16.07 -20.55
C GLU A 68 6.04 16.13 -21.04
N PRO A 69 5.60 15.21 -21.93
CA PRO A 69 4.20 15.14 -22.35
C PRO A 69 3.26 15.03 -21.13
N VAL A 70 2.22 15.87 -21.11
CA VAL A 70 1.20 15.90 -20.06
C VAL A 70 0.42 14.60 -20.08
N VAL A 71 0.38 13.88 -18.96
CA VAL A 71 -0.43 12.67 -18.85
C VAL A 71 -1.86 13.05 -18.51
N VAL A 72 -2.78 12.87 -19.44
CA VAL A 72 -4.21 13.17 -19.25
C VAL A 72 -4.93 11.93 -18.76
N VAL A 73 -5.69 12.06 -17.68
CA VAL A 73 -6.38 10.93 -17.03
C VAL A 73 -7.87 11.20 -16.85
N CYS A 74 -8.68 10.18 -17.09
CA CYS A 74 -10.08 10.11 -16.64
C CYS A 74 -10.34 8.72 -16.04
N ALA A 75 -11.58 8.37 -15.67
CA ALA A 75 -11.90 7.06 -15.13
C ALA A 75 -11.44 5.88 -16.02
N GLU A 76 -11.87 5.87 -17.29
CA GLU A 76 -11.65 4.73 -18.22
C GLU A 76 -10.71 5.05 -19.41
N GLY A 77 -10.06 6.22 -19.43
CA GLY A 77 -9.20 6.66 -20.53
C GLY A 77 -9.92 7.20 -21.78
N ARG A 78 -11.26 7.30 -21.79
CA ARG A 78 -12.04 7.77 -22.96
C ARG A 78 -12.11 9.30 -23.07
N ALA A 79 -12.46 9.98 -21.98
CA ALA A 79 -12.58 11.45 -21.98
C ALA A 79 -11.20 12.11 -22.04
N SER A 80 -10.20 11.51 -21.38
CA SER A 80 -8.81 11.96 -21.43
C SER A 80 -8.20 11.83 -22.83
N ASP A 81 -8.60 10.85 -23.63
CA ASP A 81 -8.17 10.73 -25.03
C ASP A 81 -8.54 11.95 -25.86
N HIS A 82 -9.82 12.37 -25.75
CA HIS A 82 -10.32 13.58 -26.41
C HIS A 82 -9.59 14.84 -25.93
N VAL A 83 -9.40 14.99 -24.62
CA VAL A 83 -8.72 16.15 -24.05
C VAL A 83 -7.24 16.20 -24.43
N ALA A 84 -6.54 15.06 -24.47
CA ALA A 84 -5.16 14.98 -24.93
C ALA A 84 -5.03 15.46 -26.38
N ALA A 85 -5.92 15.01 -27.27
CA ALA A 85 -5.94 15.46 -28.66
C ALA A 85 -6.16 16.99 -28.78
N LEU A 86 -7.06 17.56 -27.98
CA LEU A 86 -7.28 19.01 -27.94
C LEU A 86 -6.05 19.80 -27.47
N LEU A 87 -5.26 19.26 -26.52
CA LEU A 87 -4.01 19.87 -26.10
C LEU A 87 -2.95 19.79 -27.21
N GLU A 88 -2.85 18.66 -27.91
CA GLU A 88 -1.94 18.48 -29.03
C GLU A 88 -2.24 19.45 -30.20
N GLU A 89 -3.52 19.70 -30.48
CA GLU A 89 -3.96 20.69 -31.49
C GLU A 89 -3.50 22.12 -31.16
N GLU A 90 -3.39 22.46 -29.87
CA GLU A 90 -2.88 23.75 -29.36
C GLU A 90 -1.34 23.76 -29.14
N GLY A 91 -0.66 22.70 -29.59
CA GLY A 91 0.80 22.57 -29.56
C GLY A 91 1.37 22.20 -28.19
N VAL A 92 0.57 21.66 -27.28
CA VAL A 92 1.01 21.09 -26.00
C VAL A 92 1.15 19.57 -26.18
N ALA A 93 2.34 19.02 -25.90
CA ALA A 93 2.52 17.57 -25.92
C ALA A 93 1.69 16.94 -24.78
N ALA A 94 0.79 16.01 -25.14
CA ALA A 94 -0.09 15.34 -24.19
C ALA A 94 -0.27 13.87 -24.57
N GLU A 95 -0.42 13.01 -23.57
CA GLU A 95 -0.64 11.59 -23.74
C GLU A 95 -1.83 11.14 -22.89
N ASN A 96 -2.73 10.36 -23.49
CA ASN A 96 -3.80 9.69 -22.76
C ASN A 96 -3.24 8.53 -21.92
N LEU A 97 -3.68 8.43 -20.66
CA LEU A 97 -3.51 7.22 -19.87
C LEU A 97 -4.53 6.17 -20.31
N GLU A 98 -4.04 5.13 -20.97
CA GLU A 98 -4.86 4.02 -21.46
C GLU A 98 -5.61 3.36 -20.31
N THR A 99 -6.91 3.10 -20.51
CA THR A 99 -7.82 2.58 -19.47
C THR A 99 -7.97 3.46 -18.22
N GLY A 100 -7.38 4.66 -18.21
CA GLY A 100 -7.57 5.66 -17.17
C GLY A 100 -7.17 5.21 -15.77
N MET A 101 -7.89 5.75 -14.78
CA MET A 101 -7.71 5.44 -13.36
C MET A 101 -8.08 3.98 -13.04
N ASP A 102 -8.99 3.34 -13.79
CA ASP A 102 -9.30 1.92 -13.64
C ASP A 102 -8.09 1.04 -13.99
N GLY A 103 -7.35 1.43 -15.03
CA GLY A 103 -6.08 0.83 -15.39
C GLY A 103 -5.00 1.06 -14.35
N TRP A 104 -4.89 2.30 -13.85
CA TRP A 104 -3.97 2.66 -12.77
C TRP A 104 -4.19 1.80 -11.52
N ALA A 105 -5.45 1.61 -11.14
CA ALA A 105 -5.86 0.77 -10.00
C ALA A 105 -5.48 -0.71 -10.14
N ARG A 106 -5.16 -1.18 -11.34
CA ARG A 106 -4.75 -2.56 -11.64
C ARG A 106 -3.25 -2.74 -11.75
N VAL A 107 -2.46 -1.66 -11.69
CA VAL A 107 -1.01 -1.77 -11.70
C VAL A 107 -0.56 -2.53 -10.46
N TYR A 108 0.12 -3.64 -10.69
CA TYR A 108 0.68 -4.47 -9.63
C TYR A 108 2.08 -4.89 -10.01
N GLN A 109 3.05 -4.37 -9.27
CA GLN A 109 4.46 -4.52 -9.54
C GLN A 109 5.08 -5.38 -8.45
N SER A 110 6.23 -5.98 -8.72
CA SER A 110 6.92 -6.76 -7.70
C SER A 110 8.43 -6.60 -7.78
N VAL A 111 9.06 -6.76 -6.62
CA VAL A 111 10.51 -6.77 -6.43
C VAL A 111 10.87 -7.94 -5.52
N GLU A 112 12.02 -8.55 -5.76
CA GLU A 112 12.53 -9.60 -4.88
C GLU A 112 13.30 -8.96 -3.71
N LEU A 113 13.04 -9.43 -2.51
CA LEU A 113 13.78 -9.07 -1.31
C LEU A 113 14.87 -10.11 -1.10
N ASP A 114 16.08 -9.64 -0.84
CA ASP A 114 17.17 -10.51 -0.39
C ASP A 114 16.76 -11.14 0.94
N CYS A 115 16.83 -12.45 1.10
CA CYS A 115 16.52 -13.16 2.34
C CYS A 115 17.19 -14.54 2.28
N ASP A 116 17.97 -14.88 3.31
CA ASP A 116 18.78 -16.11 3.29
C ASP A 116 17.93 -17.38 3.42
N ASP A 117 16.80 -17.30 4.13
CA ASP A 117 15.99 -18.46 4.50
C ASP A 117 14.93 -18.84 3.45
N ALA A 118 14.57 -17.90 2.57
CA ALA A 118 13.54 -18.11 1.54
C ALA A 118 13.65 -17.08 0.42
N THR A 119 13.08 -17.39 -0.75
CA THR A 119 12.84 -16.38 -1.77
C THR A 119 11.63 -15.55 -1.37
N VAL A 120 11.80 -14.24 -1.18
CA VAL A 120 10.71 -13.33 -0.80
C VAL A 120 10.43 -12.32 -1.91
N VAL A 121 9.18 -12.21 -2.34
CA VAL A 121 8.72 -11.24 -3.33
C VAL A 121 7.78 -10.25 -2.67
N GLN A 122 8.14 -8.97 -2.66
CA GLN A 122 7.25 -7.89 -2.28
C GLN A 122 6.47 -7.43 -3.51
N TYR A 123 5.14 -7.46 -3.42
CA TYR A 123 4.25 -6.90 -4.41
C TYR A 123 3.79 -5.51 -3.97
N GLN A 124 3.56 -4.64 -4.94
CA GLN A 124 3.30 -3.21 -4.75
C GLN A 124 2.15 -2.81 -5.65
N ARG A 125 1.08 -2.26 -5.06
CA ARG A 125 -0.03 -1.64 -5.79
C ARG A 125 0.09 -0.12 -5.71
N PRO A 126 0.64 0.59 -6.73
CA PRO A 126 0.89 2.03 -6.64
C PRO A 126 -0.33 2.90 -6.43
N SER A 127 -1.51 2.46 -6.88
CA SER A 127 -2.74 3.22 -6.75
C SER A 127 -3.23 3.35 -5.31
N SER A 128 -2.93 2.36 -4.49
CA SER A 128 -3.34 2.30 -3.10
C SER A 128 -2.13 2.54 -2.20
N GLY A 129 -1.04 1.83 -2.44
CA GLY A 129 0.10 1.75 -1.52
C GLY A 129 0.16 0.40 -0.80
N CYS A 130 -0.75 -0.53 -1.11
CA CYS A 130 -0.78 -1.86 -0.50
C CYS A 130 0.45 -2.67 -0.90
N LEU A 131 0.98 -3.41 0.07
CA LEU A 131 2.07 -4.34 -0.05
C LEU A 131 1.59 -5.74 0.33
N ALA A 132 2.00 -6.73 -0.44
CA ALA A 132 1.81 -8.14 -0.12
C ALA A 132 3.14 -8.87 -0.31
N TYR A 133 3.28 -10.05 0.30
CA TYR A 133 4.55 -10.76 0.28
C TYR A 133 4.35 -12.23 -0.08
N LEU A 134 5.04 -12.72 -1.11
CA LEU A 134 5.13 -14.16 -1.38
C LEU A 134 6.46 -14.67 -0.85
N VAL A 135 6.40 -15.64 0.04
CA VAL A 135 7.54 -16.38 0.58
C VAL A 135 7.55 -17.74 -0.09
N VAL A 136 8.68 -18.12 -0.70
CA VAL A 136 8.86 -19.40 -1.40
C VAL A 136 10.10 -20.10 -0.84
N GLU A 137 9.91 -21.34 -0.38
CA GLU A 137 10.98 -22.22 0.07
C GLU A 137 10.73 -23.62 -0.51
N GLY A 138 11.73 -24.22 -1.14
CA GLY A 138 11.59 -25.51 -1.80
C GLY A 138 10.48 -25.51 -2.87
N ASP A 139 9.52 -26.42 -2.71
CA ASP A 139 8.33 -26.56 -3.54
C ASP A 139 7.05 -26.01 -2.88
N GLU A 140 7.18 -25.26 -1.79
CA GLU A 140 6.06 -24.66 -1.07
C GLU A 140 6.14 -23.13 -1.06
N ALA A 141 4.98 -22.47 -1.07
CA ALA A 141 4.88 -21.03 -1.00
C ALA A 141 3.73 -20.58 -0.10
N VAL A 142 3.92 -19.41 0.51
CA VAL A 142 2.91 -18.71 1.30
C VAL A 142 2.83 -17.27 0.88
N VAL A 143 1.62 -16.72 0.81
CA VAL A 143 1.40 -15.29 0.60
C VAL A 143 0.88 -14.63 1.88
N ILE A 144 1.41 -13.47 2.22
CA ILE A 144 1.03 -12.64 3.35
C ILE A 144 0.34 -11.38 2.80
N ASP A 145 -0.82 -11.05 3.37
CA ASP A 145 -1.74 -9.96 2.98
C ASP A 145 -2.10 -9.97 1.48
N PRO A 146 -2.57 -11.10 0.92
CA PRO A 146 -2.91 -11.17 -0.50
C PRO A 146 -4.11 -10.27 -0.83
N LEU A 147 -4.01 -9.47 -1.89
CA LEU A 147 -5.15 -8.74 -2.43
C LEU A 147 -5.99 -9.64 -3.32
N ARG A 148 -7.32 -9.66 -3.11
CA ARG A 148 -8.24 -10.53 -3.86
C ARG A 148 -8.15 -10.34 -5.36
N ALA A 149 -8.05 -9.09 -5.82
CA ALA A 149 -7.95 -8.74 -7.24
C ALA A 149 -6.75 -9.38 -7.96
N PHE A 150 -5.71 -9.77 -7.20
CA PHE A 150 -4.45 -10.31 -7.73
C PHE A 150 -4.21 -11.77 -7.33
N ALA A 151 -5.22 -12.48 -6.82
CA ALA A 151 -5.09 -13.87 -6.37
C ALA A 151 -4.43 -14.80 -7.41
N ASP A 152 -4.83 -14.72 -8.68
CA ASP A 152 -4.26 -15.55 -9.76
C ASP A 152 -2.77 -15.22 -10.03
N ARG A 153 -2.32 -13.99 -9.73
CA ARG A 153 -0.92 -13.57 -9.89
C ARG A 153 -0.02 -14.30 -8.90
N TYR A 154 -0.39 -14.39 -7.63
CA TYR A 154 0.42 -15.10 -6.62
C TYR A 154 0.57 -16.58 -6.97
N VAL A 155 -0.51 -17.22 -7.43
CA VAL A 155 -0.50 -18.63 -7.85
C VAL A 155 0.42 -18.85 -9.05
N ALA A 156 0.38 -17.94 -10.03
CA ALA A 156 1.25 -18.02 -11.20
C ALA A 156 2.73 -17.82 -10.83
N ASP A 157 3.02 -16.86 -9.97
CA ASP A 157 4.38 -16.53 -9.56
C ASP A 157 5.00 -17.64 -8.71
N ALA A 158 4.26 -18.23 -7.76
CA ALA A 158 4.70 -19.42 -7.02
C ALA A 158 5.05 -20.59 -7.96
N ARG A 159 4.17 -20.92 -8.90
CA ARG A 159 4.41 -21.99 -9.89
C ARG A 159 5.60 -21.72 -10.79
N SER A 160 5.80 -20.46 -11.18
CA SER A 160 6.95 -20.07 -12.00
C SER A 160 8.28 -20.29 -11.28
N ARG A 161 8.25 -20.30 -9.94
CA ARG A 161 9.38 -20.60 -9.05
C ARG A 161 9.45 -22.07 -8.63
N GLY A 162 8.60 -22.93 -9.19
CA GLY A 162 8.59 -24.37 -8.91
C GLY A 162 7.87 -24.76 -7.63
N ALA A 163 7.07 -23.87 -7.04
CA ALA A 163 6.36 -24.10 -5.79
C ALA A 163 4.83 -24.05 -5.95
N ASP A 164 4.13 -24.72 -5.05
CA ASP A 164 2.68 -24.62 -4.88
C ASP A 164 2.33 -23.69 -3.71
N LEU A 165 1.31 -22.86 -3.90
CA LEU A 165 0.83 -21.96 -2.84
C LEU A 165 0.01 -22.76 -1.82
N VAL A 166 0.60 -23.05 -0.66
CA VAL A 166 0.04 -23.94 0.37
C VAL A 166 -0.73 -23.21 1.46
N ALA A 167 -0.42 -21.92 1.72
CA ALA A 167 -1.16 -21.10 2.67
C ALA A 167 -1.21 -19.63 2.24
N ALA A 168 -2.19 -18.92 2.81
CA ALA A 168 -2.39 -17.50 2.65
C ALA A 168 -2.73 -16.90 4.02
N LEU A 169 -1.96 -15.90 4.45
CA LEU A 169 -2.02 -15.32 5.79
C LEU A 169 -2.44 -13.87 5.67
N ASP A 170 -3.33 -13.42 6.53
CA ASP A 170 -3.54 -12.00 6.78
C ASP A 170 -2.94 -11.61 8.13
N THR A 171 -2.29 -10.46 8.19
CA THR A 171 -1.76 -9.88 9.43
C THR A 171 -2.87 -9.38 10.35
N HIS A 172 -4.00 -8.95 9.77
CA HIS A 172 -5.18 -8.47 10.47
C HIS A 172 -6.40 -8.50 9.52
N VAL A 173 -7.60 -8.25 10.06
CA VAL A 173 -8.79 -8.02 9.23
C VAL A 173 -8.67 -6.64 8.59
N HIS A 174 -8.26 -6.63 7.31
CA HIS A 174 -8.03 -5.42 6.51
C HIS A 174 -9.29 -4.57 6.36
N ALA A 175 -9.09 -3.25 6.24
CA ALA A 175 -10.15 -2.25 6.12
C ALA A 175 -10.05 -1.40 4.84
N ASP A 176 -9.02 -1.61 4.04
CA ASP A 176 -8.63 -0.87 2.84
C ASP A 176 -8.71 -1.72 1.57
N HIS A 177 -8.59 -3.04 1.71
CA HIS A 177 -8.73 -3.98 0.60
C HIS A 177 -9.46 -5.27 0.99
N VAL A 178 -10.05 -5.94 -0.01
CA VAL A 178 -10.64 -7.26 0.17
C VAL A 178 -9.53 -8.31 0.11
N SER A 179 -9.40 -9.07 1.19
CA SER A 179 -8.40 -10.11 1.31
C SER A 179 -8.63 -11.24 0.30
N GLY A 180 -7.52 -11.70 -0.26
CA GLY A 180 -7.43 -12.82 -1.17
C GLY A 180 -7.38 -14.18 -0.48
N ILE A 181 -7.28 -14.28 0.85
CA ILE A 181 -7.08 -15.57 1.53
C ILE A 181 -8.17 -16.59 1.19
N HIS A 182 -9.44 -16.16 1.17
CA HIS A 182 -10.56 -17.04 0.85
C HIS A 182 -10.58 -17.41 -0.63
N ARG A 183 -10.27 -16.46 -1.51
CA ARG A 183 -10.17 -16.71 -2.95
C ARG A 183 -9.06 -17.74 -3.25
N LEU A 184 -7.92 -17.65 -2.58
CA LEU A 184 -6.81 -18.57 -2.74
C LEU A 184 -7.14 -19.96 -2.16
N ALA A 185 -7.84 -20.01 -1.03
CA ALA A 185 -8.34 -21.26 -0.47
C ALA A 185 -9.29 -21.98 -1.45
N GLU A 186 -10.24 -21.25 -2.05
CA GLU A 186 -11.14 -21.83 -3.07
C GLU A 186 -10.41 -22.26 -4.35
N ARG A 187 -9.41 -21.49 -4.77
CA ARG A 187 -8.76 -21.65 -6.08
C ARG A 187 -7.72 -22.76 -6.10
N VAL A 188 -6.92 -22.86 -5.04
CA VAL A 188 -5.76 -23.76 -4.97
C VAL A 188 -5.71 -24.60 -3.69
N ASN A 189 -6.72 -24.53 -2.83
CA ASN A 189 -6.74 -25.19 -1.52
C ASN A 189 -5.63 -24.70 -0.58
N ALA A 190 -5.16 -23.46 -0.76
CA ALA A 190 -4.29 -22.83 0.21
C ALA A 190 -5.02 -22.71 1.56
N VAL A 191 -4.32 -22.93 2.66
CA VAL A 191 -4.87 -22.75 4.00
C VAL A 191 -5.02 -21.25 4.28
N ALA A 192 -6.25 -20.74 4.23
CA ALA A 192 -6.57 -19.39 4.70
C ALA A 192 -6.29 -19.31 6.21
N THR A 193 -5.47 -18.34 6.61
CA THR A 193 -4.95 -18.22 7.96
C THR A 193 -5.10 -16.79 8.46
N LEU A 194 -5.62 -16.63 9.67
CA LEU A 194 -5.85 -15.35 10.34
C LEU A 194 -5.31 -15.39 11.78
N PRO A 195 -5.07 -14.23 12.41
CA PRO A 195 -4.81 -14.18 13.84
C PRO A 195 -5.99 -14.72 14.65
N VAL A 196 -5.72 -15.38 15.77
CA VAL A 196 -6.77 -15.94 16.65
C VAL A 196 -7.79 -14.89 17.09
N GLY A 197 -7.36 -13.65 17.31
CA GLY A 197 -8.22 -12.54 17.74
C GLY A 197 -9.29 -12.13 16.73
N ALA A 198 -9.21 -12.60 15.48
CA ALA A 198 -10.26 -12.37 14.48
C ALA A 198 -11.61 -12.98 14.93
N VAL A 199 -11.59 -14.00 15.78
CA VAL A 199 -12.81 -14.59 16.37
C VAL A 199 -13.56 -13.57 17.23
N GLU A 200 -12.85 -12.82 18.08
CA GLU A 200 -13.44 -11.75 18.90
C GLU A 200 -13.96 -10.61 18.04
N ARG A 201 -13.35 -10.37 16.87
CA ARG A 201 -13.85 -9.44 15.85
C ARG A 201 -15.07 -9.96 15.08
N GLY A 202 -15.46 -11.21 15.33
CA GLY A 202 -16.66 -11.86 14.80
C GLY A 202 -16.47 -12.43 13.40
N LEU A 203 -15.35 -13.11 13.18
CA LEU A 203 -15.06 -13.94 12.00
C LEU A 203 -16.12 -15.04 11.84
N GLU A 204 -16.76 -15.08 10.66
CA GLU A 204 -17.75 -16.10 10.29
C GLU A 204 -17.20 -17.12 9.28
N SER A 205 -16.10 -16.80 8.61
CA SER A 205 -15.46 -17.68 7.64
C SER A 205 -14.58 -18.76 8.29
N ASN A 206 -14.37 -19.86 7.58
CA ASN A 206 -13.44 -20.90 8.02
C ASN A 206 -11.99 -20.49 7.70
N ALA A 207 -11.17 -20.31 8.73
CA ALA A 207 -9.74 -20.08 8.62
C ALA A 207 -8.98 -20.87 9.68
N ARG A 208 -7.71 -21.19 9.42
CA ARG A 208 -6.77 -21.55 10.48
C ARG A 208 -6.53 -20.30 11.32
N LEU A 209 -6.52 -20.46 12.64
CA LEU A 209 -6.20 -19.39 13.58
C LEU A 209 -4.78 -19.59 14.10
N LEU A 210 -3.97 -18.53 14.07
CA LEU A 210 -2.62 -18.50 14.62
C LEU A 210 -2.59 -17.73 15.94
N GLU A 211 -2.01 -18.33 16.96
CA GLU A 211 -1.73 -17.68 18.24
C GLU A 211 -0.35 -17.01 18.27
N ASP A 212 -0.14 -16.12 19.22
CA ASP A 212 1.17 -15.50 19.46
C ASP A 212 2.26 -16.56 19.73
N GLY A 213 3.39 -16.44 19.03
CA GLY A 213 4.50 -17.36 19.13
C GLY A 213 4.30 -18.71 18.43
N GLU A 214 3.14 -18.96 17.82
CA GLU A 214 2.95 -20.13 16.96
C GLU A 214 3.80 -19.99 15.67
N THR A 215 4.21 -21.12 15.10
CA THR A 215 4.99 -21.16 13.87
C THR A 215 4.27 -21.96 12.80
N LEU A 216 4.21 -21.40 11.59
CA LEU A 216 3.83 -22.08 10.37
C LEU A 216 5.09 -22.42 9.59
N THR A 217 5.29 -23.70 9.26
CA THR A 217 6.43 -24.12 8.43
C THR A 217 6.01 -24.19 6.96
N VAL A 218 6.89 -23.72 6.07
CA VAL A 218 6.77 -23.73 4.61
C VAL A 218 8.09 -24.30 4.08
N GLY A 219 8.06 -25.52 3.55
CA GLY A 219 9.26 -26.28 3.25
C GLY A 219 10.13 -26.46 4.50
N GLU A 220 11.33 -25.88 4.51
CA GLU A 220 12.26 -25.81 5.65
C GLU A 220 12.25 -24.43 6.36
N CYS A 221 11.48 -23.46 5.86
CA CYS A 221 11.37 -22.12 6.42
C CYS A 221 10.26 -22.04 7.50
N ASP A 222 10.60 -21.49 8.66
CA ASP A 222 9.65 -21.23 9.75
C ASP A 222 9.14 -19.77 9.69
N ILE A 223 7.83 -19.61 9.69
CA ILE A 223 7.13 -18.32 9.79
C ILE A 223 6.55 -18.19 11.20
N SER A 224 7.15 -17.34 12.04
CA SER A 224 6.70 -17.15 13.42
C SER A 224 5.70 -16.00 13.55
N ALA A 225 4.58 -16.25 14.22
CA ALA A 225 3.58 -15.24 14.55
C ALA A 225 4.00 -14.40 15.77
N VAL A 226 3.82 -13.09 15.67
CA VAL A 226 4.14 -12.12 16.73
C VAL A 226 2.94 -11.19 16.90
N ALA A 227 2.13 -11.40 17.93
CA ALA A 227 1.01 -10.51 18.24
C ALA A 227 1.51 -9.07 18.37
N SER A 228 0.87 -8.17 17.64
CA SER A 228 1.29 -6.78 17.45
C SER A 228 0.07 -5.86 17.43
N PRO A 229 -0.81 -5.92 18.46
CA PRO A 229 -2.06 -5.18 18.48
C PRO A 229 -1.82 -3.67 18.50
N GLY A 230 -2.76 -2.93 17.92
CA GLY A 230 -2.73 -1.46 17.97
C GLY A 230 -3.43 -0.80 16.80
N HIS A 231 -3.17 -1.26 15.57
CA HIS A 231 -4.00 -0.87 14.42
C HIS A 231 -5.40 -1.50 14.55
N THR A 232 -5.38 -2.81 14.80
CA THR A 232 -6.52 -3.60 15.23
C THR A 232 -6.11 -4.45 16.44
N SER A 233 -7.09 -4.98 17.15
CA SER A 233 -6.91 -5.71 18.42
C SER A 233 -6.29 -7.10 18.23
N GLU A 234 -6.50 -7.73 17.07
CA GLU A 234 -6.01 -9.05 16.68
C GLU A 234 -4.70 -9.03 15.91
N MET A 235 -4.24 -7.85 15.52
CA MET A 235 -3.13 -7.68 14.59
C MET A 235 -1.89 -8.51 14.98
N THR A 236 -1.31 -9.19 13.99
CA THR A 236 -0.16 -10.08 14.15
C THR A 236 0.84 -9.87 13.04
N ALA A 237 2.11 -9.67 13.41
CA ALA A 237 3.22 -9.65 12.49
C ALA A 237 3.74 -11.08 12.25
N TYR A 238 4.38 -11.30 11.10
CA TYR A 238 4.99 -12.58 10.75
C TYR A 238 6.48 -12.43 10.53
N ARG A 239 7.30 -13.29 11.11
CA ARG A 239 8.76 -13.24 10.99
C ARG A 239 9.29 -14.40 10.14
N VAL A 240 10.14 -14.06 9.17
CA VAL A 240 10.91 -14.99 8.35
C VAL A 240 12.36 -14.52 8.32
N GLY A 241 13.26 -15.28 8.94
CA GLY A 241 14.66 -14.88 9.06
C GLY A 241 14.85 -13.51 9.69
N ASP A 242 15.41 -12.57 8.94
CA ASP A 242 15.62 -11.18 9.33
C ASP A 242 14.47 -10.24 8.90
N LEU A 243 13.48 -10.72 8.15
CA LEU A 243 12.30 -9.96 7.77
C LEU A 243 11.18 -10.10 8.80
N LEU A 244 10.58 -8.97 9.18
CA LEU A 244 9.36 -8.91 9.99
C LEU A 244 8.26 -8.22 9.17
N PHE A 245 7.28 -9.00 8.72
CA PHE A 245 6.08 -8.52 8.04
C PHE A 245 5.11 -7.96 9.06
N VAL A 246 5.13 -6.64 9.24
CA VAL A 246 4.46 -5.96 10.36
C VAL A 246 3.04 -5.49 10.04
N GLY A 247 2.52 -5.76 8.84
CA GLY A 247 1.24 -5.25 8.36
C GLY A 247 1.14 -3.74 8.58
N ASP A 248 -0.01 -3.30 9.10
CA ASP A 248 -0.31 -1.90 9.41
C ASP A 248 0.06 -1.44 10.83
N SER A 249 1.07 -2.00 11.50
CA SER A 249 1.47 -1.58 12.85
C SER A 249 2.57 -0.51 12.82
N LEU A 250 3.57 -0.70 11.95
CA LEU A 250 4.69 0.21 11.77
C LEU A 250 4.95 0.41 10.28
N PHE A 251 5.01 1.65 9.83
CA PHE A 251 5.36 2.01 8.46
C PHE A 251 6.78 2.57 8.41
N LEU A 252 7.29 2.80 7.20
CA LEU A 252 8.66 3.32 7.05
C LEU A 252 8.77 4.78 7.53
N ASP A 253 7.74 5.59 7.33
CA ASP A 253 7.76 7.03 7.64
C ASP A 253 6.69 7.44 8.66
N SER A 254 5.98 6.48 9.28
CA SER A 254 4.88 6.76 10.20
C SER A 254 4.45 5.50 10.97
N VAL A 255 3.36 5.60 11.74
CA VAL A 255 2.72 4.51 12.48
C VAL A 255 1.24 4.39 12.12
N ALA A 256 0.63 3.28 12.55
CA ALA A 256 -0.78 2.98 12.36
C ALA A 256 -1.73 4.02 12.93
N ARG A 257 -2.89 4.18 12.27
CA ARG A 257 -4.09 4.74 12.92
C ARG A 257 -4.81 3.68 13.77
N PRO A 258 -5.42 4.04 14.92
CA PRO A 258 -6.09 3.09 15.81
C PRO A 258 -7.63 3.15 15.78
N ASP A 259 -8.25 3.92 14.87
CA ASP A 259 -9.69 4.25 14.92
C ASP A 259 -10.58 3.48 13.93
N LEU A 260 -10.03 2.57 13.11
CA LEU A 260 -10.82 1.85 12.10
C LEU A 260 -11.63 0.68 12.68
N GLU A 261 -11.21 0.08 13.79
CA GLU A 261 -11.92 -1.07 14.38
C GLU A 261 -13.11 -0.65 15.24
N ASP A 262 -12.88 0.21 16.24
CA ASP A 262 -13.87 0.58 17.26
C ASP A 262 -14.23 2.08 17.22
N GLY A 263 -13.87 2.77 16.13
CA GLY A 263 -14.08 4.21 15.99
C GLY A 263 -13.27 5.05 16.98
N ASP A 264 -13.65 6.32 17.11
CA ASP A 264 -12.95 7.30 17.95
C ASP A 264 -13.01 6.95 19.44
N ASP A 265 -14.06 6.23 19.86
CA ASP A 265 -14.24 5.81 21.26
C ASP A 265 -13.25 4.70 21.65
N GLY A 266 -12.93 3.79 20.73
CA GLY A 266 -11.96 2.71 20.94
C GLY A 266 -10.50 3.10 20.64
N ALA A 267 -10.30 4.11 19.79
CA ALA A 267 -8.99 4.58 19.35
C ALA A 267 -7.96 4.79 20.49
N PRO A 268 -8.30 5.37 21.67
CA PRO A 268 -7.33 5.53 22.74
C PRO A 268 -6.85 4.21 23.36
N ALA A 269 -7.66 3.14 23.36
CA ALA A 269 -7.24 1.84 23.88
C ALA A 269 -6.26 1.16 22.91
N LEU A 270 -6.61 1.18 21.62
CA LEU A 270 -5.77 0.67 20.53
C LEU A 270 -4.46 1.45 20.39
N ALA A 271 -4.47 2.78 20.57
CA ALA A 271 -3.25 3.60 20.61
C ALA A 271 -2.27 3.18 21.73
N ARG A 272 -2.78 2.81 22.92
CA ARG A 272 -1.93 2.29 24.01
C ARG A 272 -1.35 0.92 23.68
N GLN A 273 -2.13 0.05 23.04
CA GLN A 273 -1.64 -1.24 22.59
C GLN A 273 -0.55 -1.06 21.52
N LEU A 274 -0.77 -0.14 20.57
CA LEU A 274 0.24 0.21 19.57
C LEU A 274 1.53 0.70 20.21
N HIS A 275 1.44 1.61 21.19
CA HIS A 275 2.60 2.09 21.95
C HIS A 275 3.38 0.94 22.60
N GLN A 276 2.70 -0.01 23.25
CA GLN A 276 3.33 -1.19 23.85
C GLN A 276 3.94 -2.12 22.80
N THR A 277 3.25 -2.35 21.68
CA THR A 277 3.77 -3.11 20.54
C THR A 277 5.08 -2.51 20.05
N LEU A 278 5.14 -1.19 19.86
CA LEU A 278 6.32 -0.51 19.36
C LEU A 278 7.47 -0.45 20.38
N THR A 279 7.16 -0.05 21.61
CA THR A 279 8.19 0.30 22.63
C THR A 279 8.62 -0.85 23.52
N GLU A 280 7.85 -1.94 23.57
CA GLU A 280 8.20 -3.14 24.35
C GLU A 280 8.45 -4.32 23.43
N ARG A 281 7.49 -4.63 22.54
CA ARG A 281 7.54 -5.85 21.73
C ARG A 281 8.56 -5.74 20.60
N TYR A 282 8.44 -4.72 19.76
CA TYR A 282 9.40 -4.46 18.69
C TYR A 282 10.75 -3.99 19.23
N ALA A 283 10.79 -3.34 20.38
CA ALA A 283 12.03 -3.02 21.08
C ALA A 283 12.89 -4.27 21.41
N SER A 284 12.27 -5.44 21.54
CA SER A 284 13.00 -6.70 21.81
C SER A 284 13.74 -7.28 20.60
N PHE A 285 13.40 -6.84 19.38
CA PHE A 285 14.10 -7.28 18.17
C PHE A 285 15.45 -6.55 17.98
N PRO A 286 16.45 -7.25 17.42
CA PRO A 286 17.70 -6.65 16.97
C PRO A 286 17.51 -5.51 15.95
N ASP A 287 18.44 -4.56 15.91
CA ASP A 287 18.39 -3.41 14.99
C ASP A 287 18.48 -3.79 13.51
N ASP A 288 19.10 -4.93 13.19
CA ASP A 288 19.28 -5.43 11.83
C ASP A 288 18.05 -6.15 11.25
N VAL A 289 17.02 -6.41 12.06
CA VAL A 289 15.73 -6.90 11.56
C VAL A 289 15.15 -5.86 10.58
N ARG A 290 14.78 -6.31 9.40
CA ARG A 290 14.15 -5.50 8.35
C ARG A 290 12.64 -5.53 8.52
N ILE A 291 12.06 -4.36 8.67
CA ILE A 291 10.62 -4.13 8.77
C ILE A 291 10.03 -4.08 7.37
N ALA A 292 9.03 -4.92 7.12
CA ALA A 292 8.29 -5.05 5.88
C ALA A 292 6.80 -4.72 6.13
N PRO A 293 6.34 -3.48 5.84
CA PRO A 293 5.00 -3.03 6.19
C PRO A 293 3.92 -3.56 5.24
N GLY A 294 2.65 -3.47 5.65
CA GLY A 294 1.48 -3.72 4.79
C GLY A 294 1.20 -2.58 3.81
N HIS A 295 1.68 -1.38 4.12
CA HIS A 295 1.45 -0.18 3.33
C HIS A 295 2.66 0.74 3.21
N TYR A 296 2.66 1.55 2.16
CA TYR A 296 3.52 2.73 2.02
C TYR A 296 2.70 3.94 1.57
N SER A 297 3.21 5.14 1.83
CA SER A 297 2.60 6.40 1.39
C SER A 297 3.28 6.93 0.14
N GLY A 298 2.65 7.86 -0.59
CA GLY A 298 3.27 8.53 -1.74
C GLY A 298 4.59 9.25 -1.41
N ARG A 299 4.83 9.59 -0.14
CA ARG A 299 6.09 10.22 0.32
C ARG A 299 7.18 9.22 0.65
N THR A 300 6.82 7.94 0.80
CA THR A 300 7.76 6.89 1.17
C THR A 300 8.69 6.58 0.01
N LEU A 301 9.98 6.72 0.27
CA LEU A 301 11.01 6.39 -0.71
C LEU A 301 11.36 4.89 -0.60
N PRO A 302 11.32 4.13 -1.71
CA PRO A 302 11.81 2.77 -1.71
C PRO A 302 13.35 2.72 -1.62
N THR A 303 13.90 1.55 -1.32
CA THR A 303 15.33 1.26 -1.44
C THR A 303 15.80 1.35 -2.90
N GLU A 304 17.12 1.26 -3.12
CA GLU A 304 17.70 1.21 -4.48
C GLU A 304 17.18 0.03 -5.33
N THR A 305 16.75 -1.06 -4.70
CA THR A 305 16.13 -2.21 -5.38
C THR A 305 14.66 -2.00 -5.69
N GLY A 306 14.09 -0.86 -5.26
CA GLY A 306 12.67 -0.54 -5.39
C GLY A 306 11.79 -1.15 -4.30
N ALA A 307 12.39 -1.73 -3.24
CA ALA A 307 11.64 -2.35 -2.15
C ALA A 307 11.27 -1.35 -1.05
N TYR A 308 10.12 -1.56 -0.42
CA TYR A 308 9.69 -0.84 0.77
C TYR A 308 10.04 -1.64 2.02
N VAL A 309 11.30 -1.52 2.45
CA VAL A 309 11.81 -2.12 3.69
C VAL A 309 12.84 -1.20 4.33
N ALA A 310 12.94 -1.22 5.65
CA ALA A 310 14.01 -0.54 6.38
C ALA A 310 14.43 -1.36 7.60
N THR A 311 15.67 -1.21 8.05
CA THR A 311 16.09 -1.85 9.31
C THR A 311 15.39 -1.18 10.49
N LEU A 312 15.07 -1.96 11.52
CA LEU A 312 14.45 -1.45 12.73
C LEU A 312 15.34 -0.40 13.41
N GLY A 313 16.66 -0.54 13.36
CA GLY A 313 17.60 0.47 13.83
C GLY A 313 17.44 1.81 13.11
N THR A 314 17.35 1.81 11.77
CA THR A 314 17.07 3.02 10.98
C THR A 314 15.74 3.66 11.36
N LEU A 315 14.70 2.84 11.58
CA LEU A 315 13.40 3.37 12.00
C LEU A 315 13.46 3.98 13.40
N ARG A 316 14.17 3.36 14.36
CA ARG A 316 14.39 3.90 15.72
C ARG A 316 15.09 5.26 15.71
N GLU A 317 15.97 5.51 14.75
CA GLU A 317 16.65 6.79 14.58
C GLU A 317 15.76 7.86 13.95
N ARG A 318 14.88 7.46 13.00
CA ARG A 318 14.10 8.37 12.18
C ARG A 318 12.72 8.70 12.76
N LEU A 319 12.04 7.70 13.32
CA LEU A 319 10.66 7.79 13.77
C LEU A 319 10.61 8.08 15.27
N SER A 320 10.24 9.32 15.60
CA SER A 320 10.12 9.78 16.97
C SER A 320 9.13 8.93 17.78
N ALA A 321 8.07 8.46 17.13
CA ALA A 321 7.02 7.60 17.66
C ALA A 321 7.53 6.32 18.35
N LEU A 322 8.69 5.77 17.96
CA LEU A 322 9.29 4.58 18.58
C LEU A 322 9.96 4.87 19.94
N SER A 323 10.07 6.13 20.34
CA SER A 323 10.75 6.58 21.56
C SER A 323 9.91 7.49 22.46
N MET A 324 8.73 7.91 22.00
CA MET A 324 7.78 8.72 22.77
C MET A 324 7.31 7.98 24.03
N ASP A 325 7.03 8.72 25.10
CA ASP A 325 6.25 8.17 26.20
C ASP A 325 4.77 7.96 25.79
N GLU A 326 4.03 7.18 26.56
CA GLU A 326 2.63 6.82 26.23
C GLU A 326 1.76 8.07 26.03
N ALA A 327 1.94 9.12 26.85
CA ALA A 327 1.10 10.30 26.78
C ALA A 327 1.39 11.15 25.54
N GLU A 328 2.68 11.32 25.21
CA GLU A 328 3.10 11.97 23.96
C GLU A 328 2.62 11.18 22.73
N PHE A 329 2.77 9.87 22.75
CA PHE A 329 2.36 9.00 21.64
C PHE A 329 0.85 9.04 21.39
N LEU A 330 0.04 8.96 22.45
CA LEU A 330 -1.42 9.05 22.33
C LEU A 330 -1.85 10.39 21.74
N ALA A 331 -1.23 11.50 22.17
CA ALA A 331 -1.53 12.81 21.59
C ALA A 331 -1.15 12.86 20.11
N PHE A 332 0.05 12.41 19.75
CA PHE A 332 0.54 12.35 18.38
C PHE A 332 -0.39 11.57 17.45
N VAL A 333 -0.77 10.35 17.84
CA VAL A 333 -1.59 9.47 17.00
C VAL A 333 -3.04 9.94 16.89
N LEU A 334 -3.62 10.47 17.97
CA LEU A 334 -5.05 10.84 17.99
C LEU A 334 -5.32 12.22 17.38
N ASP A 335 -4.35 13.16 17.40
CA ASP A 335 -4.53 14.51 16.85
C ASP A 335 -4.38 14.56 15.32
N GLU A 336 -3.70 13.59 14.70
CA GLU A 336 -3.33 13.59 13.28
C GLU A 336 -4.03 12.49 12.45
N MET A 337 -5.15 11.94 12.93
CA MET A 337 -5.89 10.89 12.22
C MET A 337 -6.54 11.43 10.92
N PRO A 338 -6.25 10.84 9.75
CA PRO A 338 -6.90 11.23 8.51
C PRO A 338 -8.38 10.81 8.52
N PRO A 339 -9.22 11.35 7.61
CA PRO A 339 -10.57 10.85 7.40
C PRO A 339 -10.57 9.33 7.19
N ARG A 340 -11.63 8.66 7.68
CA ARG A 340 -11.80 7.22 7.41
C ARG A 340 -12.16 7.01 5.93
N PRO A 341 -11.69 5.93 5.29
CA PRO A 341 -12.20 5.54 3.98
C PRO A 341 -13.73 5.39 4.01
N ALA A 342 -14.44 5.68 2.92
CA ALA A 342 -15.91 5.62 2.92
C ALA A 342 -16.48 4.19 3.00
N ASN A 343 -15.67 3.22 2.64
CA ASN A 343 -15.95 1.81 2.38
C ASN A 343 -15.35 0.86 3.43
N TYR A 344 -14.65 1.37 4.44
CA TYR A 344 -13.89 0.55 5.38
C TYR A 344 -14.75 -0.49 6.14
N GLU A 345 -15.94 -0.09 6.60
CA GLU A 345 -16.88 -1.00 7.30
C GLU A 345 -17.32 -2.15 6.39
N GLN A 346 -17.62 -1.84 5.13
CA GLN A 346 -18.01 -2.86 4.16
C GLN A 346 -16.85 -3.83 3.90
N ILE A 347 -15.62 -3.33 3.75
CA ILE A 347 -14.43 -4.17 3.55
C ILE A 347 -14.18 -5.08 4.76
N ILE A 348 -14.30 -4.53 5.98
CA ILE A 348 -14.18 -5.30 7.23
C ILE A 348 -15.23 -6.43 7.26
N ASP A 349 -16.49 -6.14 6.95
CA ASP A 349 -17.55 -7.16 6.96
C ASP A 349 -17.34 -8.25 5.90
N VAL A 350 -16.80 -7.89 4.73
CA VAL A 350 -16.39 -8.86 3.69
C VAL A 350 -15.26 -9.75 4.19
N ASN A 351 -14.22 -9.16 4.79
CA ASN A 351 -13.04 -9.87 5.27
C ASN A 351 -13.35 -10.76 6.49
N LEU A 352 -14.37 -10.41 7.29
CA LEU A 352 -14.92 -11.27 8.35
C LEU A 352 -15.82 -12.38 7.82
N GLY A 353 -16.12 -12.39 6.51
CA GLY A 353 -16.96 -13.41 5.87
C GLY A 353 -18.46 -13.19 6.02
N ARG A 354 -18.91 -12.00 6.44
CA ARG A 354 -20.33 -11.67 6.68
C ARG A 354 -21.06 -11.27 5.41
N GLU A 355 -20.39 -10.51 4.56
CA GLU A 355 -20.96 -9.98 3.32
C GLU A 355 -20.13 -10.42 2.10
N PRO A 356 -20.50 -11.50 1.39
CA PRO A 356 -19.75 -11.93 0.22
C PRO A 356 -19.98 -10.97 -0.96
N LEU A 357 -18.89 -10.49 -1.56
CA LEU A 357 -18.91 -9.72 -2.80
C LEU A 357 -18.47 -10.58 -4.01
N SER A 358 -19.01 -10.26 -5.18
CA SER A 358 -18.44 -10.73 -6.45
C SER A 358 -17.06 -10.10 -6.70
N ASP A 359 -16.29 -10.63 -7.65
CA ASP A 359 -14.94 -10.12 -7.95
C ASP A 359 -14.97 -8.66 -8.48
N ASP A 360 -16.01 -8.29 -9.24
CA ASP A 360 -16.18 -6.92 -9.75
C ASP A 360 -16.59 -5.94 -8.64
N GLU A 361 -17.49 -6.35 -7.74
CA GLU A 361 -17.88 -5.55 -6.57
C GLU A 361 -16.71 -5.37 -5.61
N ALA A 362 -15.95 -6.43 -5.34
CA ALA A 362 -14.76 -6.39 -4.49
C ALA A 362 -13.74 -5.38 -5.04
N PHE A 363 -13.45 -5.41 -6.34
CA PHE A 363 -12.54 -4.44 -6.94
C PHE A 363 -13.08 -3.01 -6.87
N ALA A 364 -14.38 -2.80 -7.08
CA ALA A 364 -15.00 -1.48 -7.03
C ALA A 364 -14.93 -0.87 -5.62
N VAL A 365 -15.12 -1.68 -4.57
CA VAL A 365 -14.97 -1.21 -3.19
C VAL A 365 -13.50 -1.02 -2.79
N GLU A 366 -12.52 -1.36 -3.62
CA GLU A 366 -11.08 -1.12 -3.38
C GLU A 366 -10.54 0.09 -4.17
N LEU A 367 -11.42 0.79 -4.89
CA LEU A 367 -11.05 2.03 -5.59
C LEU A 367 -11.08 3.19 -4.58
N GLY A 368 -9.97 3.92 -4.49
CA GLY A 368 -9.80 5.01 -3.53
C GLY A 368 -8.36 5.07 -3.00
N PRO A 369 -8.05 6.08 -2.17
CA PRO A 369 -6.72 6.25 -1.59
C PRO A 369 -6.54 5.33 -0.38
N ASN A 370 -5.30 5.03 -0.02
CA ASN A 370 -5.02 4.39 1.26
C ASN A 370 -4.94 5.41 2.39
N ASN A 371 -5.67 5.15 3.47
CA ASN A 371 -5.68 6.00 4.66
C ASN A 371 -5.35 5.22 5.94
N CYS A 372 -4.47 4.20 5.89
CA CYS A 372 -4.09 3.37 7.05
C CYS A 372 -3.01 3.99 7.96
N ALA A 373 -2.29 5.00 7.48
CA ALA A 373 -1.23 5.68 8.22
C ALA A 373 -1.67 7.02 8.83
N VAL A 374 -1.12 7.39 9.98
CA VAL A 374 -1.25 8.74 10.55
C VAL A 374 -0.42 9.74 9.74
N ALA A 375 -0.96 10.92 9.48
CA ALA A 375 -0.31 11.95 8.66
C ALA A 375 0.69 12.78 9.49
N GLY A 376 1.85 12.21 9.79
CA GLY A 376 2.93 12.91 10.50
C GLY A 376 3.61 13.99 9.67
N THR A 377 3.67 15.23 10.17
CA THR A 377 4.71 16.20 9.76
C THR A 377 6.05 15.82 10.41
N GLU A 378 6.64 14.69 10.02
CA GLU A 378 8.02 14.42 10.41
C GLU A 378 8.96 15.19 9.47
N THR A 379 9.78 16.04 10.09
CA THR A 379 10.70 17.03 9.52
C THR A 379 11.53 16.51 8.34
N GLU A 380 11.69 17.34 7.30
CA GLU A 380 12.66 17.15 6.22
C GLU A 380 14.07 16.93 6.81
N PHE A 381 14.56 15.70 6.82
CA PHE A 381 15.97 15.43 7.01
C PHE A 381 16.68 15.59 5.67
N GLU A 382 17.41 16.68 5.51
CA GLU A 382 18.36 16.86 4.41
C GLU A 382 19.29 15.65 4.35
N SER A 383 19.29 14.94 3.22
CA SER A 383 20.21 13.84 2.95
C SER A 383 21.65 14.34 2.99
N GLY A 384 22.33 14.14 4.12
CA GLY A 384 23.76 14.32 4.25
C GLY A 384 24.48 13.25 3.44
N ALA A 385 24.75 13.54 2.17
CA ALA A 385 25.72 12.79 1.37
C ALA A 385 27.12 12.94 2.03
N GLY A 386 27.47 11.97 2.87
CA GLY A 386 28.80 11.83 3.45
C GLY A 386 29.81 11.46 2.37
N ASP A 387 30.56 12.45 1.91
CA ASP A 387 31.70 12.33 1.00
C ASP A 387 32.81 11.51 1.69
N ALA A 388 32.82 10.19 1.46
CA ALA A 388 33.90 9.32 1.84
C ALA A 388 34.91 9.23 0.67
N ALA A 389 35.77 10.24 0.55
CA ALA A 389 36.93 10.19 -0.33
C ALA A 389 38.21 10.69 0.35
N ALA A 390 39.23 9.84 0.28
CA ALA A 390 40.66 10.11 0.39
C ALA A 390 41.28 10.24 1.81
N HIS A 391 41.63 9.07 2.38
CA HIS A 391 42.94 8.93 3.01
C HIS A 391 44.00 8.63 1.95
N GLY A 392 44.97 9.55 1.84
CA GLY A 392 46.09 9.44 0.91
C GLY A 392 47.19 10.45 1.21
N SER A 393 47.85 10.33 2.37
CA SER A 393 49.31 10.45 2.61
C SER A 393 49.62 10.46 4.10
#